data_AF-A0A7V4NMT6-F1
#
_entry.id   AF-A0A7V4NMT6-F1
#
_cell.length_a   1.000
_cell.length_b   1.000
_cell.length_c   1.000
_cell.angle_alpha   90.00
_cell.angle_beta   90.00
_cell.angle_gamma   90.00
#
_symmetry.space_group_name_H-M   'P 1'
#
loop_
_entity.id
_entity.type
_entity.pdbx_description
1 polymer ?
#
loop_
_entity_poly.entity_id
_entity_poly.type
_entity_poly.pdbx_seq_one_letter_code
_entity_poly.pdbx_strand_id
1 'polypeptide(L)'
;MSKIKKINKIRHSLAHILAYAVQELYPQTKFGIGPAIENGFYYDFDFPEKISKEDLTKIEEKMKELIKEKIVFKKKIIKKDEAEKIFKDQPYKLELIKEIEGDSVS
;
A
#
# COMPACT_ATOMS: atom_id res chain seq x y z
N MET A 1 15.62 -19.45 5.76
CA MET A 1 15.05 -18.42 4.85
C MET A 1 16.22 -17.66 4.21
N SER A 2 16.33 -17.59 2.88
CA SER A 2 17.45 -16.89 2.23
C SER A 2 17.43 -15.38 2.53
N LYS A 3 18.62 -14.73 2.58
CA LYS A 3 18.75 -13.28 2.81
C LYS A 3 17.89 -12.46 1.84
N ILE A 4 17.81 -12.88 0.57
CA ILE A 4 17.01 -12.25 -0.49
C ILE A 4 15.50 -12.28 -0.16
N LYS A 5 14.98 -13.40 0.34
CA LYS A 5 13.57 -13.49 0.72
C LYS A 5 13.22 -12.58 1.90
N LYS A 6 14.18 -12.32 2.80
CA LYS A 6 14.01 -11.42 3.94
C LYS A 6 13.94 -9.95 3.50
N ILE A 7 14.84 -9.50 2.63
CA ILE A 7 14.86 -8.10 2.18
C ILE A 7 13.62 -7.75 1.33
N ASN A 8 13.15 -8.67 0.48
CA ASN A 8 11.94 -8.43 -0.31
C ASN A 8 10.69 -8.26 0.55
N LYS A 9 10.58 -9.01 1.66
CA LYS A 9 9.48 -8.80 2.63
C LYS A 9 9.54 -7.42 3.28
N ILE A 10 10.73 -6.96 3.66
CA ILE A 10 10.92 -5.63 4.26
C ILE A 10 10.52 -4.56 3.24
N ARG A 11 11.01 -4.65 2.01
CA ARG A 11 10.66 -3.70 0.93
C ARG A 11 9.17 -3.67 0.64
N HIS A 12 8.51 -4.81 0.57
CA HIS A 12 7.06 -4.86 0.38
C HIS A 12 6.31 -4.26 1.58
N SER A 13 6.78 -4.50 2.80
CA SER A 13 6.20 -3.88 4.01
C SER A 13 6.38 -2.36 3.99
N LEU A 14 7.52 -1.85 3.52
CA LEU A 14 7.74 -0.42 3.33
C LEU A 14 6.83 0.19 2.26
N ALA A 15 6.48 -0.55 1.19
CA ALA A 15 5.48 -0.11 0.22
C ALA A 15 4.10 0.09 0.89
N HIS A 16 3.71 -0.78 1.83
CA HIS A 16 2.48 -0.58 2.62
C HIS A 16 2.56 0.63 3.55
N ILE A 17 3.71 0.86 4.20
CA ILE A 17 3.91 2.08 5.01
C ILE A 17 3.85 3.34 4.15
N LEU A 18 4.40 3.32 2.93
CA LEU A 18 4.28 4.42 1.98
C LEU A 18 2.81 4.69 1.63
N ALA A 19 2.05 3.66 1.29
CA ALA A 19 0.62 3.81 1.01
C ALA A 19 -0.15 4.37 2.21
N TYR A 20 0.17 3.91 3.43
CA TYR A 20 -0.47 4.44 4.64
C TYR A 20 -0.12 5.91 4.87
N ALA A 21 1.16 6.30 4.73
CA ALA A 21 1.58 7.69 4.84
C ALA A 21 0.86 8.58 3.80
N VAL A 22 0.75 8.11 2.55
CA VAL A 22 0.02 8.81 1.50
C VAL A 22 -1.47 8.92 1.82
N GLN A 23 -2.09 7.87 2.36
CA GLN A 23 -3.51 7.92 2.75
C GLN A 23 -3.79 8.93 3.86
N GLU A 24 -2.91 9.01 4.86
CA GLU A 24 -3.02 9.98 5.97
C GLU A 24 -2.88 11.43 5.48
N LEU A 25 -1.93 11.68 4.57
CA LEU A 25 -1.65 13.02 4.05
C LEU A 25 -2.59 13.45 2.91
N TYR A 26 -3.02 12.49 2.08
CA TYR A 26 -3.81 12.70 0.87
C TYR A 26 -4.96 11.68 0.79
N PRO A 27 -6.04 11.84 1.60
CA PRO A 27 -7.06 10.81 1.80
C PRO A 27 -7.86 10.42 0.56
N GLN A 28 -7.88 11.28 -0.46
CA GLN A 28 -8.61 11.05 -1.71
C GLN A 28 -7.77 10.32 -2.78
N THR A 29 -6.53 9.97 -2.46
CA THR A 29 -5.64 9.24 -3.38
C THR A 29 -6.16 7.85 -3.67
N LYS A 30 -6.09 7.43 -4.93
CA LYS A 30 -6.42 6.06 -5.33
C LYS A 30 -5.15 5.22 -5.48
N PHE A 31 -5.23 3.98 -5.05
CA PHE A 31 -4.08 3.07 -4.92
C PHE A 31 -4.09 2.00 -6.01
N GLY A 32 -2.99 1.95 -6.78
CA GLY A 32 -2.72 0.88 -7.73
C GLY A 32 -1.93 -0.28 -7.09
N ILE A 33 -0.78 -0.57 -7.69
CA ILE A 33 0.10 -1.70 -7.33
C ILE A 33 1.36 -1.18 -6.62
N GLY A 34 1.85 -1.92 -5.63
CA GLY A 34 3.06 -1.58 -4.89
C GLY A 34 3.98 -2.78 -4.63
N PRO A 35 4.72 -3.26 -5.65
CA PRO A 35 5.56 -4.44 -5.52
C PRO A 35 6.94 -4.09 -4.95
N ALA A 36 7.58 -5.08 -4.31
CA ALA A 36 9.01 -5.01 -4.06
C ALA A 36 9.78 -5.34 -5.35
N ILE A 37 10.86 -4.61 -5.61
CA ILE A 37 11.76 -4.81 -6.76
C ILE A 37 13.19 -5.10 -6.29
N GLU A 38 14.09 -5.39 -7.23
CA GLU A 38 15.47 -5.79 -6.94
C GLU A 38 16.22 -4.82 -6.02
N ASN A 39 16.01 -3.51 -6.20
CA ASN A 39 16.74 -2.47 -5.48
C ASN A 39 15.85 -1.56 -4.62
N GLY A 40 14.58 -1.94 -4.40
CA GLY A 40 13.65 -1.10 -3.65
C GLY A 40 12.21 -1.57 -3.74
N PHE A 41 11.31 -0.61 -3.84
CA PHE A 41 9.89 -0.80 -4.08
C PHE A 41 9.35 0.45 -4.76
N TYR A 42 8.17 0.36 -5.34
CA TYR A 42 7.40 1.52 -5.78
C TYR A 42 5.94 1.33 -5.39
N TYR A 43 5.14 2.38 -5.59
CA TYR A 43 3.68 2.28 -5.48
C TYR A 43 3.06 3.26 -6.47
N ASP A 44 2.08 2.79 -7.23
CA ASP A 44 1.32 3.62 -8.16
C ASP A 44 0.17 4.34 -7.43
N PHE A 45 0.15 5.66 -7.54
CA PHE A 45 -0.85 6.53 -6.93
C PHE A 45 -1.52 7.40 -7.99
N ASP A 46 -2.85 7.48 -7.94
CA ASP A 46 -3.64 8.49 -8.64
C ASP A 46 -4.03 9.56 -7.63
N PHE A 47 -3.25 10.64 -7.60
CA PHE A 47 -3.51 11.78 -6.74
C PHE A 47 -4.54 12.72 -7.38
N PRO A 48 -5.48 13.29 -6.60
CA PRO A 48 -6.42 14.28 -7.13
C PRO A 48 -5.72 15.55 -7.64
N GLU A 49 -4.57 15.88 -7.05
CA GLU A 49 -3.73 17.01 -7.43
C GLU A 49 -2.28 16.55 -7.64
N LYS A 50 -1.53 17.26 -8.48
CA LYS A 50 -0.13 16.93 -8.72
C LYS A 50 0.68 17.17 -7.45
N ILE A 51 1.45 16.16 -7.04
CA ILE A 51 2.42 16.29 -5.95
C ILE A 51 3.71 16.95 -6.46
N SER A 52 4.40 17.65 -5.56
CA SER A 52 5.70 18.26 -5.82
C SER A 52 6.85 17.45 -5.19
N LYS A 53 8.09 17.94 -5.36
CA LYS A 53 9.25 17.31 -4.71
C LYS A 53 9.23 17.50 -3.19
N GLU A 54 8.69 18.62 -2.72
CA GLU A 54 8.57 18.93 -1.30
C GLU A 54 7.59 17.96 -0.60
N ASP A 55 6.57 17.50 -1.31
CA ASP A 55 5.63 16.50 -0.80
C ASP A 55 6.30 15.14 -0.56
N LEU A 56 7.31 14.78 -1.36
CA LEU A 56 8.08 13.55 -1.14
C LEU A 56 8.78 13.57 0.21
N THR A 57 9.31 14.72 0.64
CA THR A 57 9.93 14.88 1.96
C THR A 57 8.90 14.70 3.08
N LYS A 58 7.70 15.30 2.95
CA LYS A 58 6.62 15.13 3.94
C LYS A 58 6.17 13.67 4.05
N ILE A 59 6.02 13.00 2.91
CA ILE A 59 5.66 11.57 2.86
C ILE A 59 6.74 10.74 3.57
N GLU A 60 8.02 10.98 3.30
CA GLU A 60 9.12 10.26 3.96
C GLU A 60 9.14 10.49 5.47
N GLU A 61 8.91 11.73 5.93
CA GLU A 61 8.80 12.05 7.36
C GLU A 61 7.64 11.30 8.01
N LYS A 62 6.46 11.30 7.38
CA LYS A 62 5.30 10.56 7.87
C LYS A 62 5.56 9.04 7.90
N MET A 63 6.25 8.49 6.90
CA MET A 63 6.67 7.09 6.93
C MET A 63 7.57 6.78 8.15
N LYS A 64 8.53 7.67 8.46
CA LYS A 64 9.41 7.51 9.63
C LYS A 64 8.63 7.59 10.94
N GLU A 65 7.62 8.44 11.03
CA GLU A 65 6.70 8.53 12.17
C GLU A 65 5.95 7.21 12.37
N LEU A 66 5.27 6.70 11.34
CA LEU A 66 4.52 5.44 11.39
C LEU A 66 5.42 4.24 11.77
N ILE A 67 6.67 4.22 11.32
CA ILE A 67 7.63 3.18 11.71
C ILE A 67 7.94 3.24 13.21
N LYS A 68 8.07 4.44 13.79
CA LYS A 68 8.35 4.62 15.23
C LYS A 68 7.18 4.19 16.12
N GLU A 69 5.96 4.26 15.62
CA GLU A 69 4.75 3.80 16.32
C GLU A 69 4.71 2.29 16.51
N LYS A 70 5.54 1.51 15.80
CA LYS A 70 5.59 0.04 15.88
C LYS A 70 4.22 -0.61 15.65
N ILE A 71 3.49 -0.10 14.67
CA ILE A 71 2.17 -0.59 14.28
C ILE A 71 2.23 -2.09 13.98
N VAL A 72 1.28 -2.84 14.54
CA VAL A 72 1.18 -4.29 14.34
C VAL A 72 0.42 -4.58 13.04
N PHE A 73 1.09 -5.24 12.11
CA PHE A 73 0.47 -5.73 10.87
C PHE A 73 -0.39 -6.94 11.17
N LYS A 74 -1.69 -6.85 10.86
CA LYS A 74 -2.64 -7.96 10.99
C LYS A 74 -3.12 -8.37 9.61
N LYS A 75 -2.84 -9.61 9.22
CA LYS A 75 -3.39 -10.20 8.02
C LYS A 75 -4.80 -10.73 8.30
N LYS A 76 -5.78 -10.34 7.49
CA LYS A 76 -7.14 -10.90 7.51
C LYS A 76 -7.41 -11.54 6.15
N ILE A 77 -8.03 -12.71 6.15
CA ILE A 77 -8.62 -13.29 4.94
C ILE A 77 -10.09 -12.91 4.98
N ILE A 78 -10.54 -12.20 3.96
CA ILE A 78 -11.93 -11.74 3.85
C ILE A 78 -12.52 -12.22 2.53
N LYS A 79 -13.84 -12.35 2.50
CA LYS A 79 -14.55 -12.62 1.26
C LYS A 79 -14.45 -11.42 0.33
N LYS A 80 -14.52 -11.67 -0.98
CA LYS A 80 -14.45 -10.61 -1.99
C LYS A 80 -15.55 -9.56 -1.83
N ASP A 81 -16.76 -9.97 -1.48
CA ASP A 81 -17.89 -9.04 -1.24
C ASP A 81 -17.64 -8.09 -0.05
N GLU A 82 -16.95 -8.55 0.98
CA GLU A 82 -16.50 -7.71 2.09
C GLU A 82 -15.38 -6.77 1.63
N ALA A 83 -14.42 -7.27 0.85
CA ALA A 83 -13.33 -6.47 0.31
C ALA A 83 -13.84 -5.34 -0.60
N GLU A 84 -14.79 -5.63 -1.49
CA GLU A 84 -15.40 -4.64 -2.38
C GLU A 84 -16.10 -3.52 -1.62
N LYS A 85 -16.72 -3.82 -0.47
CA LYS A 85 -17.32 -2.79 0.40
C LYS A 85 -16.26 -1.91 1.06
N ILE A 86 -15.15 -2.49 1.51
CA ILE A 86 -14.03 -1.76 2.13
C ILE A 86 -13.36 -0.84 1.10
N PHE A 87 -13.15 -1.35 -0.12
CA PHE A 87 -12.43 -0.65 -1.19
C PHE A 87 -13.36 0.04 -2.20
N LYS A 88 -14.60 0.34 -1.82
CA LYS A 88 -15.63 0.90 -2.72
C LYS A 88 -15.18 2.20 -3.45
N ASP A 89 -14.34 2.99 -2.80
CA ASP A 89 -13.84 4.27 -3.32
C ASP A 89 -12.47 4.14 -4.02
N GLN A 90 -11.99 2.89 -4.22
CA GLN A 90 -10.67 2.55 -4.74
C GLN A 90 -10.82 1.72 -6.03
N PRO A 91 -11.10 2.36 -7.18
CA PRO A 91 -11.48 1.65 -8.42
C PRO A 91 -10.43 0.63 -8.87
N TYR A 92 -9.14 0.98 -8.81
CA TYR A 92 -8.05 0.07 -9.18
C TYR A 92 -7.98 -1.16 -8.25
N LYS A 93 -8.30 -1.02 -6.96
CA LYS A 93 -8.38 -2.17 -6.05
C LYS A 93 -9.57 -3.06 -6.37
N LEU A 94 -10.71 -2.47 -6.73
CA LEU A 94 -11.89 -3.24 -7.13
C LEU A 94 -11.63 -4.07 -8.39
N GLU A 95 -10.91 -3.52 -9.36
CA GLU A 95 -10.48 -4.27 -10.55
C GLU A 95 -9.59 -5.45 -10.16
N LEU A 96 -8.55 -5.22 -9.35
CA LEU A 96 -7.65 -6.27 -8.87
C LEU A 96 -8.39 -7.38 -8.09
N ILE A 97 -9.37 -7.03 -7.26
CA ILE A 97 -10.16 -8.00 -6.50
C ILE A 97 -10.96 -8.91 -7.44
N LYS A 98 -11.48 -8.38 -8.55
CA LYS A 98 -12.24 -9.15 -9.54
C LYS A 98 -11.36 -10.15 -10.29
N GLU A 99 -10.10 -9.78 -10.58
CA GLU A 99 -9.15 -10.61 -11.30
C GLU A 99 -8.56 -11.77 -10.48
N ILE A 100 -8.53 -11.65 -9.15
CA ILE A 100 -8.03 -12.72 -8.28
C ILE A 100 -8.93 -13.96 -8.39
N GLU A 101 -8.39 -15.16 -8.54
CA GLU A 101 -9.22 -16.37 -8.53
C GLU A 101 -9.71 -16.73 -7.11
N GLY A 102 -10.90 -17.32 -7.02
CA GLY A 102 -11.53 -17.73 -5.75
C GLY A 102 -12.42 -16.65 -5.11
N ASP A 103 -12.94 -16.95 -3.92
CA ASP A 103 -13.96 -16.13 -3.24
C ASP A 103 -13.40 -15.24 -2.12
N SER A 104 -12.09 -15.31 -1.85
CA SER A 104 -11.46 -14.61 -0.72
C SER A 104 -10.12 -13.99 -1.10
N VAL A 105 -9.81 -12.88 -0.45
CA VAL A 105 -8.59 -12.09 -0.63
C VAL A 105 -7.96 -11.76 0.72
N SER A 106 -6.69 -11.33 0.72
CA SER A 106 -5.94 -11.01 1.93
C SER A 106 -4.99 -9.84 1.79
#